data_AF-A0A327K9L1-F1
#
_entry.id   AF-A0A327K9L1-F1
#
_cell.length_a   1.000
_cell.length_b   1.000
_cell.length_c   1.000
_cell.angle_alpha   90.00
_cell.angle_beta   90.00
_cell.angle_gamma   90.00
#
_symmetry.space_group_name_H-M   'P 1'
#
loop_
_entity.id
_entity.type
_entity.pdbx_description
1 polymer ?
#
loop_
_entity_poly.entity_id
_entity_poly.type
_entity_poly.pdbx_seq_one_letter_code
_entity_poly.pdbx_strand_id
1 'polypeptide(L)'
;MRARPVDAKTLARIGAVAFVAVAITATVIELTRKVERPETTPARQAEVGAADPLRDELFRCQSLGEAGPRDRACLRAWAESRRRFLTPGTARPQIGSGLPG
;
A
#
# COMPACT_ATOMS: atom_id res chain seq x y z
N MET A 1 -21.17 24.69 33.31
CA MET A 1 -20.47 24.99 32.04
C MET A 1 -21.44 24.83 30.87
N ARG A 2 -22.07 25.91 30.40
CA ARG A 2 -22.82 25.89 29.12
C ARG A 2 -21.82 26.20 28.01
N ALA A 3 -21.44 25.21 27.22
CA ALA A 3 -20.72 25.44 25.98
C ALA A 3 -21.60 26.33 25.08
N ARG A 4 -21.07 27.45 24.60
CA ARG A 4 -21.75 28.23 23.56
C ARG A 4 -21.55 27.45 22.27
N PRO A 5 -22.58 26.81 21.67
CA PRO A 5 -22.42 26.26 20.35
C PRO A 5 -22.08 27.44 19.45
N VAL A 6 -20.89 27.37 18.85
CA VAL A 6 -20.45 28.24 17.76
C VAL A 6 -21.64 28.67 16.90
N ASP A 7 -21.71 29.97 16.56
CA ASP A 7 -22.86 30.57 15.87
C ASP A 7 -23.43 29.64 14.80
N ALA A 8 -24.74 29.43 14.77
CA ALA A 8 -25.39 28.51 13.82
C ALA A 8 -25.00 28.82 12.36
N LYS A 9 -24.72 30.10 12.07
CA LYS A 9 -24.19 30.58 10.80
C LYS A 9 -22.78 30.05 10.50
N THR A 10 -21.91 29.96 11.50
CA THR A 10 -20.57 29.39 11.40
C THR A 10 -20.63 27.87 11.19
N LEU A 11 -21.52 27.17 11.90
CA LEU A 11 -21.76 25.73 11.66
C LEU A 11 -22.25 25.46 10.24
N ALA A 12 -23.19 26.26 9.73
CA ALA A 12 -23.67 26.14 8.35
C ALA A 12 -22.54 26.34 7.33
N ARG A 13 -21.65 27.31 7.56
CA ARG A 13 -20.47 27.53 6.71
C ARG A 13 -19.51 26.35 6.75
N ILE A 14 -19.21 25.82 7.94
CA ILE A 14 -18.34 24.65 8.08
C ILE A 14 -18.93 23.45 7.34
N GLY A 15 -20.23 23.20 7.49
CA GLY A 15 -20.92 22.13 6.77
C GLY A 15 -20.84 22.29 5.25
N ALA A 16 -21.08 23.50 4.73
CA ALA A 16 -20.98 23.79 3.30
C ALA A 16 -19.55 23.58 2.78
N VAL A 17 -18.53 24.08 3.50
CA VAL A 17 -17.12 23.90 3.11
C VAL A 17 -16.71 22.43 3.14
N ALA A 18 -17.11 21.68 4.17
CA ALA A 18 -16.84 20.25 4.27
C ALA A 18 -17.48 19.47 3.11
N PHE A 19 -18.74 19.78 2.77
CA PHE A 19 -19.42 19.14 1.64
C PHE A 19 -18.73 19.44 0.31
N VAL A 20 -18.32 20.69 0.07
CA VAL A 20 -17.56 21.08 -1.13
C VAL A 20 -16.22 20.34 -1.20
N ALA A 21 -15.49 20.23 -0.08
CA ALA A 21 -14.22 19.51 -0.03
C ALA A 21 -14.39 18.00 -0.34
N VAL A 22 -15.44 17.37 0.20
CA VAL A 22 -15.78 15.97 -0.08
C VAL A 22 -16.14 15.80 -1.56
N ALA A 23 -16.95 16.69 -2.12
CA ALA A 23 -17.33 16.65 -3.54
C ALA A 23 -16.11 16.76 -4.47
N ILE A 24 -15.17 17.67 -4.18
CA ILE A 24 -13.91 17.82 -4.95
C ILE A 24 -13.06 16.55 -4.85
N THR A 25 -12.96 15.95 -3.66
CA THR A 25 -12.18 14.71 -3.49
C THR A 25 -12.81 13.55 -4.27
N ALA A 26 -14.14 13.45 -4.26
CA ALA A 26 -14.86 12.44 -5.02
C ALA A 26 -14.65 12.60 -6.54
N THR A 27 -14.72 13.83 -7.06
CA THR A 27 -14.51 14.09 -8.50
C THR A 27 -13.07 13.80 -8.93
N VAL A 28 -12.07 14.12 -8.09
CA VAL A 28 -10.67 13.76 -8.35
C VAL A 28 -10.52 12.24 -8.45
N ILE A 29 -11.07 11.47 -7.50
CA ILE A 29 -10.98 10.00 -7.52
C ILE A 29 -11.68 9.41 -8.75
N GLU A 30 -12.85 9.95 -9.12
CA GLU A 30 -13.61 9.47 -10.28
C GLU A 30 -12.88 9.78 -11.60
N LEU A 31 -12.25 10.94 -11.71
CA LEU A 31 -11.39 11.30 -12.83
C LEU A 31 -10.14 10.42 -12.89
N THR A 32 -9.45 10.19 -11.77
CA THR A 32 -8.30 9.28 -11.71
C THR A 32 -8.72 7.88 -12.13
N ARG A 33 -9.84 7.34 -11.61
CA ARG A 33 -10.36 6.02 -12.02
C ARG A 33 -10.73 5.97 -13.51
N LYS A 34 -11.30 7.03 -14.06
CA LYS A 34 -11.70 7.11 -15.48
C LYS A 34 -10.51 7.31 -16.42
N VAL A 35 -9.40 7.88 -15.93
CA VAL A 35 -8.08 7.96 -16.59
C VAL A 35 -7.29 6.66 -16.41
N GLU A 36 -7.54 5.90 -15.35
CA GLU A 36 -6.95 4.57 -15.13
C GLU A 36 -7.67 3.51 -16.00
N ARG A 37 -8.96 3.69 -16.29
CA ARG A 37 -9.74 2.72 -17.09
C ARG A 37 -9.46 2.65 -18.60
N PRO A 38 -8.84 3.61 -19.32
CA PRO A 38 -8.53 3.42 -20.73
C PRO A 38 -7.21 2.66 -20.94
N GLU A 39 -6.26 2.66 -20.00
CA GLU A 39 -4.91 2.10 -20.24
C GLU A 39 -4.21 1.57 -18.97
N THR A 40 -4.94 1.11 -17.95
CA THR A 40 -4.29 0.37 -16.84
C THR A 40 -4.20 -1.08 -17.20
N THR A 41 -3.28 -1.34 -18.13
CA THR A 41 -2.40 -2.49 -17.97
C THR A 41 -1.97 -2.49 -16.51
N PRO A 42 -2.28 -3.55 -15.74
CA PRO A 42 -1.87 -3.58 -14.36
C PRO A 42 -0.34 -3.50 -14.37
N ALA A 43 0.23 -2.41 -13.88
CA ALA A 43 1.63 -2.40 -13.44
C ALA A 43 1.90 -3.51 -12.40
N ARG A 44 0.83 -4.15 -11.90
CA ARG A 44 0.77 -5.38 -11.10
C ARG A 44 0.84 -6.69 -11.92
N GLN A 45 1.28 -6.67 -13.17
CA GLN A 45 1.67 -7.90 -13.90
C GLN A 45 3.18 -8.10 -13.99
N ALA A 46 4.00 -7.15 -13.49
CA ALA A 46 5.46 -7.25 -13.58
C ALA A 46 6.11 -8.32 -12.67
N GLU A 47 5.35 -9.05 -11.85
CA GLU A 47 5.83 -10.21 -11.09
C GLU A 47 4.92 -11.43 -11.28
N VAL A 48 4.48 -11.69 -12.51
CA VAL A 48 4.10 -13.06 -12.89
C VAL A 48 5.40 -13.85 -13.11
N GLY A 49 6.09 -14.13 -12.02
CA GLY A 49 7.38 -14.80 -12.01
C GLY A 49 7.47 -15.76 -10.83
N ALA A 50 7.08 -17.01 -11.08
CA ALA A 50 7.11 -18.15 -10.16
C ALA A 50 6.14 -18.07 -8.96
N ALA A 51 5.66 -19.24 -8.55
CA ALA A 51 5.08 -19.45 -7.24
C ALA A 51 6.16 -19.13 -6.19
N ASP A 52 6.29 -17.85 -5.84
CA ASP A 52 7.37 -17.39 -5.01
C ASP A 52 7.02 -17.68 -3.55
N PRO A 53 7.75 -18.58 -2.86
CA PRO A 53 7.55 -18.83 -1.44
C PRO A 53 7.69 -17.56 -0.61
N LEU A 54 8.38 -16.53 -1.12
CA LEU A 54 8.44 -15.21 -0.48
C LEU A 54 7.05 -14.57 -0.37
N ARG A 55 6.18 -14.76 -1.36
CA ARG A 55 4.85 -14.14 -1.34
C ARG A 55 3.93 -14.83 -0.33
N ASP A 56 4.03 -16.15 -0.20
CA ASP A 56 3.28 -16.92 0.80
C ASP A 56 3.73 -16.56 2.22
N GLU A 57 5.03 -16.39 2.42
CA GLU A 57 5.62 -15.92 3.69
C GLU A 57 5.11 -14.51 4.05
N LEU A 58 5.09 -13.58 3.07
CA LEU A 58 4.55 -12.23 3.26
C LEU A 58 3.06 -12.25 3.63
N PHE A 59 2.27 -13.12 3.02
CA PHE A 59 0.86 -13.30 3.36
C PHE A 59 0.68 -13.83 4.79
N ARG A 60 1.47 -14.83 5.19
CA ARG A 60 1.47 -15.32 6.57
C ARG A 60 1.84 -14.21 7.54
N CYS A 61 2.87 -13.43 7.24
CA CYS A 61 3.32 -12.32 8.08
C CYS A 61 2.30 -11.18 8.18
N GLN A 62 1.50 -10.91 7.13
CA GLN A 62 0.38 -9.97 7.23
C GLN A 62 -0.72 -10.50 8.16
N SER A 63 -1.02 -11.80 8.12
CA SER A 63 -2.06 -12.39 8.98
C SER A 63 -1.72 -12.32 10.47
N LEU A 64 -0.44 -12.19 10.82
CA LEU A 64 0.04 -12.03 12.20
C LEU A 64 -0.19 -10.61 12.77
N GLY A 65 -0.40 -9.60 11.93
CA GLY A 65 -0.59 -8.21 12.36
C GLY A 65 0.54 -7.70 13.26
N GLU A 66 0.19 -7.21 14.44
CA GLU A 66 1.13 -6.68 15.45
C GLU A 66 2.16 -7.71 15.96
N ALA A 67 1.93 -9.01 15.79
CA ALA A 67 2.92 -10.03 16.10
C ALA A 67 4.01 -10.15 15.03
N GLY A 68 3.73 -9.74 13.79
CA GLY A 68 4.66 -9.84 12.65
C GLY A 68 6.02 -9.16 12.87
N PRO A 69 6.08 -7.92 13.40
CA PRO A 69 7.35 -7.24 13.70
C PRO A 69 8.20 -7.91 14.80
N ARG A 70 7.64 -8.86 15.56
CA ARG A 70 8.38 -9.62 16.58
C ARG A 70 8.96 -10.92 16.03
N ASP A 71 8.55 -11.36 14.85
CA ASP A 71 9.02 -12.58 14.19
C ASP A 71 10.20 -12.29 13.25
N ARG A 72 11.34 -12.96 13.51
CA ARG A 72 12.56 -12.83 12.70
C ARG A 72 12.39 -13.34 11.27
N ALA A 73 11.51 -14.30 11.02
CA ALA A 73 11.20 -14.77 9.67
C ALA A 73 10.47 -13.66 8.88
N CYS A 74 9.50 -13.01 9.50
CA CYS A 74 8.75 -11.91 8.89
C CYS A 74 9.62 -10.68 8.60
N LEU A 75 10.50 -10.30 9.53
CA LEU A 75 11.45 -9.20 9.29
C LEU A 75 12.35 -9.47 8.08
N ARG A 76 12.81 -10.73 7.90
CA ARG A 76 13.62 -11.12 6.75
C ARG A 76 12.82 -11.09 5.44
N ALA A 77 11.59 -11.60 5.45
CA ALA A 77 10.72 -11.59 4.28
C ALA A 77 10.43 -10.16 3.79
N TRP A 78 10.15 -9.22 4.69
CA TRP A 78 9.94 -7.81 4.34
C TRP A 78 11.20 -7.13 3.82
N ALA A 79 12.36 -7.42 4.38
CA ALA A 79 13.63 -6.88 3.90
C ALA A 79 13.94 -7.36 2.47
N GLU A 80 13.72 -8.64 2.20
CA GLU A 80 13.93 -9.24 0.87
C GLU A 80 12.94 -8.69 -0.16
N SER A 81 11.66 -8.58 0.21
CA SER A 81 10.65 -7.94 -0.65
C SER A 81 11.05 -6.52 -1.02
N ARG A 82 11.45 -5.70 -0.03
CA ARG A 82 11.91 -4.34 -0.25
C ARG A 82 13.14 -4.29 -1.16
N ARG A 83 14.11 -5.18 -0.94
CA ARG A 83 15.33 -5.26 -1.76
C ARG A 83 14.97 -5.49 -3.23
N ARG A 84 14.09 -6.44 -3.54
CA ARG A 84 13.67 -6.75 -4.91
C ARG A 84 12.96 -5.58 -5.58
N PHE A 85 12.05 -4.91 -4.86
CA PHE A 85 11.39 -3.70 -5.38
C PHE A 85 12.38 -2.56 -5.65
N LEU A 86 13.38 -2.38 -4.80
CA LEU A 86 14.36 -1.30 -4.94
C LEU A 86 15.49 -1.62 -5.90
N THR A 87 15.73 -2.89 -6.23
CA THR A 87 16.78 -3.29 -7.19
C THR A 87 16.26 -4.24 -8.29
N PRO A 88 15.36 -3.78 -9.17
CA PRO A 88 14.78 -4.63 -10.22
C PRO A 88 15.82 -5.19 -11.21
N GLY A 89 16.97 -4.50 -11.36
CA GLY A 89 18.00 -4.84 -12.35
C GLY A 89 19.18 -5.70 -11.84
N THR A 90 19.34 -5.89 -10.53
CA THR A 90 20.47 -6.66 -9.95
C THR A 90 20.04 -8.00 -9.34
N ALA A 91 18.73 -8.30 -9.33
CA ALA A 91 18.18 -9.58 -8.88
C ALA A 91 18.33 -10.70 -9.95
N ARG A 92 19.33 -10.62 -10.84
CA ARG A 92 19.75 -11.81 -11.61
C ARG A 92 20.32 -12.79 -10.59
N PRO A 93 19.80 -14.03 -10.51
CA PRO A 93 20.10 -14.91 -9.41
C PRO A 93 21.58 -15.28 -9.43
N GLN A 94 22.27 -14.92 -8.36
CA GLN A 94 23.50 -15.56 -7.91
C GLN A 94 23.21 -17.02 -7.53
N ILE A 95 22.91 -17.83 -8.55
CA ILE A 95 23.05 -19.28 -8.51
C ILE A 95 24.55 -19.53 -8.38
N GLY A 96 25.05 -19.76 -7.16
CA GLY A 96 26.43 -20.21 -6.98
C GLY A 96 27.18 -19.79 -5.72
N SER A 97 26.53 -19.32 -4.65
CA SER A 97 27.24 -19.05 -3.37
C SER A 97 26.89 -20.01 -2.23
N GLY A 98 26.29 -21.16 -2.55
CA GLY A 98 26.04 -22.24 -1.61
C GLY A 98 26.84 -23.49 -1.96
N LEU A 99 28.13 -23.51 -1.61
CA LEU A 99 28.88 -24.75 -1.46
C LEU A 99 29.33 -24.83 0.01
N PRO A 100 28.81 -25.78 0.81
CA PRO A 100 29.49 -26.25 2.00
C PRO A 100 30.02 -27.67 1.79
N GLY A 101 31.32 -27.87 2.02
CA GLY A 101 31.95 -29.16 2.38
C GLY A 101 32.06 -30.20 1.28
#